data_AF-A0A7X6ATJ9-F1
#
_entry.id   AF-A0A7X6ATJ9-F1
#
_cell.length_a   1.000
_cell.length_b   1.000
_cell.length_c   1.000
_cell.angle_alpha   90.00
_cell.angle_beta   90.00
_cell.angle_gamma   90.00
#
_symmetry.space_group_name_H-M   'P 1'
#
loop_
_entity.id
_entity.type
_entity.pdbx_description
1 polymer ?
#
loop_
_entity_poly.entity_id
_entity_poly.type
_entity_poly.pdbx_seq_one_letter_code
_entity_poly.pdbx_strand_id
1 'polypeptide(L)'
;YNAWYVKTEVRGKSEGPLAGKRIALKDNVCLAGVPMMNGASTLEGYVPEIDATVVTRILDAGGTIVGKAHCEYFCLSGGSHTNATGPVENPRKAGHTSGGSSSGSGALVAAGEVDMAIGGDQGGSIRIPASFCGIVGMKPTHGLVPYTGIMPIEMTIDHAGPMTEGVADNALFLEVLAGPDGLDPRQVDVRTEAYTEALGQSIEGLRIGVVSEGFGHAISMPAVDACVDAATPSFEKLGARVERISIPMHLQGPAIWSGIGFAGL
;
A
#
# COMPACT_ATOMS: atom_id res chain seq x y z
N TYR A 1 12.68 11.39 10.37
CA TYR A 1 12.53 10.44 9.25
C TYR A 1 11.74 10.98 8.05
N ASN A 2 11.41 12.29 7.99
CA ASN A 2 10.85 12.99 6.81
C ASN A 2 9.64 12.31 6.13
N ALA A 3 8.63 11.88 6.89
CA ALA A 3 7.51 11.11 6.31
C ALA A 3 6.23 11.93 6.06
N TRP A 4 6.10 13.11 6.65
CA TRP A 4 4.97 14.01 6.42
C TRP A 4 5.30 15.01 5.32
N TYR A 5 4.41 15.17 4.35
CA TYR A 5 4.41 16.36 3.49
C TYR A 5 3.74 17.53 4.22
N VAL A 6 2.47 17.35 4.60
CA VAL A 6 1.71 18.32 5.39
C VAL A 6 0.87 17.59 6.43
N LYS A 7 0.80 18.14 7.64
CA LYS A 7 -0.16 17.71 8.67
C LYS A 7 -1.44 18.53 8.51
N THR A 8 -2.59 17.88 8.62
CA THR A 8 -3.90 18.52 8.63
C THR A 8 -4.81 17.77 9.59
N GLU A 9 -6.06 18.19 9.76
CA GLU A 9 -7.05 17.40 10.46
C GLU A 9 -8.41 17.57 9.78
N VAL A 10 -8.88 16.50 9.15
CA VAL A 10 -10.22 16.42 8.54
C VAL A 10 -10.96 15.28 9.20
N ARG A 11 -11.99 15.63 9.97
CA ARG A 11 -12.78 14.68 10.76
C ARG A 11 -13.95 14.15 9.93
N GLY A 12 -14.08 12.82 9.88
CA GLY A 12 -15.25 12.15 9.35
C GLY A 12 -16.45 12.21 10.28
N LYS A 13 -17.40 11.29 10.08
CA LYS A 13 -18.55 11.11 10.99
C LYS A 13 -18.09 10.76 12.41
N SER A 14 -18.92 11.06 13.40
CA SER A 14 -18.63 10.76 14.81
C SER A 14 -18.68 9.27 15.15
N GLU A 15 -19.26 8.46 14.27
CA GLU A 15 -19.47 7.03 14.41
C GLU A 15 -19.09 6.30 13.12
N GLY A 16 -18.94 4.98 13.21
CA GLY A 16 -18.55 4.13 12.10
C GLY A 16 -17.35 3.24 12.43
N PRO A 17 -16.99 2.31 11.53
CA PRO A 17 -15.94 1.32 11.79
C PRO A 17 -14.54 1.93 11.97
N LEU A 18 -14.30 3.15 11.46
CA LEU A 18 -13.03 3.86 11.60
C LEU A 18 -13.08 4.98 12.66
N ALA A 19 -14.16 5.08 13.44
CA ALA A 19 -14.27 6.09 14.49
C ALA A 19 -13.08 6.02 15.45
N GLY A 20 -12.40 7.16 15.62
CA GLY A 20 -11.21 7.29 16.47
C GLY A 20 -9.88 6.87 15.81
N LYS A 21 -9.89 6.35 14.58
CA LYS A 21 -8.67 6.02 13.82
C LYS A 21 -8.10 7.26 13.12
N ARG A 22 -6.80 7.48 13.28
CA ARG A 22 -6.01 8.51 12.59
C ARG A 22 -5.40 7.92 11.34
N ILE A 23 -5.63 8.57 10.20
CA ILE A 23 -5.30 8.04 8.89
C ILE A 23 -4.42 9.03 8.13
N ALA A 24 -3.30 8.57 7.59
CA ALA A 24 -2.49 9.33 6.63
C ALA A 24 -2.87 8.97 5.19
N LEU A 25 -2.87 9.95 4.30
CA LEU A 25 -3.02 9.70 2.87
C LEU A 25 -1.67 9.80 2.19
N LYS A 26 -1.29 8.84 1.33
CA LYS A 26 -0.16 9.04 0.41
C LYS A 26 -0.36 10.34 -0.37
N ASP A 27 0.71 11.11 -0.58
CA ASP A 27 0.55 12.46 -1.11
C ASP A 27 -0.02 12.51 -2.54
N ASN A 28 0.09 11.43 -3.32
CA ASN A 28 -0.55 11.31 -4.63
C ASN A 28 -2.09 11.17 -4.61
N VAL A 29 -2.71 11.10 -3.42
CA VAL A 29 -4.16 11.04 -3.22
C VAL A 29 -4.70 12.45 -3.00
N CYS A 30 -5.69 12.85 -3.80
CA CYS A 30 -6.36 14.14 -3.63
C CYS A 30 -7.20 14.19 -2.35
N LEU A 31 -7.06 15.30 -1.63
CA LEU A 31 -7.88 15.69 -0.47
C LEU A 31 -8.21 17.17 -0.66
N ALA A 32 -9.49 17.49 -0.86
CA ALA A 32 -9.91 18.82 -1.26
C ALA A 32 -9.40 19.90 -0.30
N GLY A 33 -8.79 20.96 -0.85
CA GLY A 33 -8.27 22.08 -0.07
C GLY A 33 -6.97 21.79 0.72
N VAL A 34 -6.39 20.59 0.61
CA VAL A 34 -5.12 20.24 1.25
C VAL A 34 -4.02 20.08 0.19
N PRO A 35 -2.88 20.81 0.30
CA PRO A 35 -1.82 20.74 -0.71
C PRO A 35 -1.34 19.32 -1.00
N MET A 36 -0.89 19.09 -2.22
CA MET A 36 -0.20 17.86 -2.63
C MET A 36 0.84 18.15 -3.71
N MET A 37 1.94 17.40 -3.70
CA MET A 37 3.01 17.52 -4.70
C MET A 37 3.44 16.17 -5.31
N ASN A 38 2.93 15.03 -4.84
CA ASN A 38 3.31 13.70 -5.32
C ASN A 38 4.84 13.48 -5.35
N GLY A 39 5.51 13.99 -4.31
CA GLY A 39 6.97 13.98 -4.19
C GLY A 39 7.74 14.75 -5.28
N ALA A 40 7.05 15.44 -6.19
CA ALA A 40 7.61 16.09 -7.35
C ALA A 40 7.55 17.61 -7.23
N SER A 41 8.70 18.26 -7.39
CA SER A 41 8.81 19.73 -7.32
C SER A 41 7.95 20.46 -8.36
N THR A 42 7.64 19.82 -9.49
CA THR A 42 6.79 20.40 -10.54
C THR A 42 5.32 20.54 -10.14
N LEU A 43 4.88 19.86 -9.07
CA LEU A 43 3.53 19.96 -8.53
C LEU A 43 3.49 20.74 -7.20
N GLU A 44 4.61 21.34 -6.80
CA GLU A 44 4.63 22.17 -5.60
C GLU A 44 3.61 23.31 -5.71
N GLY A 45 2.77 23.47 -4.68
CA GLY A 45 1.71 24.47 -4.64
C GLY A 45 0.38 24.03 -5.26
N TYR A 46 0.28 22.83 -5.85
CA TYR A 46 -1.00 22.30 -6.29
C TYR A 46 -1.91 21.95 -5.10
N VAL A 47 -3.16 22.39 -5.18
CA VAL A 47 -4.21 22.10 -4.20
C VAL A 47 -5.41 21.53 -4.96
N PRO A 48 -5.79 20.26 -4.75
CA PRO A 48 -6.91 19.65 -5.43
C PRO A 48 -8.24 20.24 -4.92
N GLU A 49 -9.22 20.33 -5.82
CA GLU A 49 -10.59 20.79 -5.52
C GLU A 49 -11.55 19.64 -5.19
N ILE A 50 -11.08 18.39 -5.30
CA ILE A 50 -11.87 17.18 -5.09
C ILE A 50 -11.23 16.27 -4.04
N ASP A 51 -12.09 15.53 -3.36
CA ASP A 51 -11.67 14.35 -2.60
C ASP A 51 -11.58 13.14 -3.52
N ALA A 52 -10.56 12.31 -3.32
CA ALA A 52 -10.54 10.97 -3.89
C ALA A 52 -11.69 10.11 -3.32
N THR A 53 -12.21 9.14 -4.07
CA THR A 53 -13.30 8.27 -3.57
C THR A 53 -12.93 7.60 -2.25
N VAL A 54 -11.67 7.17 -2.11
CA VAL A 54 -11.16 6.57 -0.88
C VAL A 54 -11.20 7.54 0.31
N VAL A 55 -11.00 8.83 0.08
CA VAL A 55 -11.09 9.89 1.12
C VAL A 55 -12.53 10.01 1.61
N THR A 56 -13.48 10.12 0.69
CA THR A 56 -14.91 10.17 1.05
C THR A 56 -15.32 8.94 1.85
N ARG A 57 -14.94 7.73 1.43
CA ARG A 57 -15.22 6.47 2.16
C ARG A 57 -14.62 6.46 3.57
N ILE A 58 -13.38 6.92 3.71
CA ILE A 58 -12.72 7.05 5.03
C ILE A 58 -13.52 7.96 5.96
N LEU A 59 -13.89 9.15 5.49
CA LEU A 59 -14.61 10.14 6.29
C LEU A 59 -16.02 9.65 6.62
N ASP A 60 -16.71 9.03 5.67
CA ASP A 60 -18.03 8.43 5.88
C ASP A 60 -18.04 7.28 6.89
N ALA A 61 -16.92 6.57 7.02
CA ALA A 61 -16.71 5.51 8.00
C ALA A 61 -16.22 6.00 9.38
N GLY A 62 -16.09 7.33 9.55
CA GLY A 62 -15.70 7.97 10.82
C GLY A 62 -14.20 8.12 11.04
N GLY A 63 -13.38 7.85 10.02
CA GLY A 63 -11.93 8.04 10.08
C GLY A 63 -11.56 9.52 10.17
N THR A 64 -10.46 9.83 10.85
CA THR A 64 -9.88 11.18 10.86
C THR A 64 -8.62 11.20 10.01
N ILE A 65 -8.62 11.99 8.95
CA ILE A 65 -7.44 12.18 8.09
C ILE A 65 -6.55 13.23 8.73
N VAL A 66 -5.32 12.85 9.06
CA VAL A 66 -4.39 13.70 9.85
C VAL A 66 -3.21 14.26 9.03
N GLY A 67 -3.21 14.05 7.71
CA GLY A 67 -2.16 14.60 6.86
C GLY A 67 -1.92 13.85 5.56
N LYS A 68 -0.99 14.40 4.78
CA LYS A 68 -0.43 13.81 3.57
C LYS A 68 0.96 13.27 3.86
N ALA A 69 1.17 11.99 3.58
CA ALA A 69 2.43 11.29 3.75
C ALA A 69 3.27 11.40 2.48
N HIS A 70 4.57 11.68 2.63
CA HIS A 70 5.49 11.76 1.51
C HIS A 70 5.49 10.48 0.66
N CYS A 71 5.69 10.66 -0.64
CA CYS A 71 5.92 9.59 -1.59
C CYS A 71 7.09 9.95 -2.52
N GLU A 72 7.54 8.98 -3.30
CA GLU A 72 8.62 9.18 -4.27
C GLU A 72 8.22 10.13 -5.42
N TYR A 73 9.20 10.65 -6.15
CA TYR A 73 8.97 11.58 -7.28
C TYR A 73 8.07 10.93 -8.33
N PHE A 74 6.84 11.45 -8.47
CA PHE A 74 5.79 10.84 -9.29
C PHE A 74 5.53 9.36 -8.99
N CYS A 75 5.84 8.91 -7.78
CA CYS A 75 5.75 7.52 -7.35
C CYS A 75 6.68 6.51 -8.08
N LEU A 76 7.69 6.96 -8.83
CA LEU A 76 8.55 6.13 -9.68
C LEU A 76 9.85 5.68 -9.01
N SER A 77 9.75 5.07 -7.83
CA SER A 77 10.90 4.48 -7.13
C SER A 77 10.43 3.44 -6.10
N GLY A 78 11.17 2.33 -6.02
CA GLY A 78 11.03 1.33 -4.95
C GLY A 78 11.83 1.65 -3.69
N GLY A 79 12.73 2.66 -3.76
CA GLY A 79 13.45 3.19 -2.60
C GLY A 79 12.67 4.35 -1.95
N SER A 80 13.37 5.13 -1.12
CA SER A 80 12.76 6.26 -0.40
C SER A 80 13.62 7.53 -0.49
N HIS A 81 14.22 7.80 -1.65
CA HIS A 81 15.27 8.81 -1.82
C HIS A 81 15.02 9.82 -2.94
N THR A 82 13.94 9.64 -3.70
CA THR A 82 13.70 10.45 -4.92
C THR A 82 12.79 11.65 -4.67
N ASN A 83 12.08 11.69 -3.54
CA ASN A 83 11.23 12.82 -3.18
C ASN A 83 12.01 14.15 -3.21
N ALA A 84 11.43 15.18 -3.83
CA ALA A 84 12.06 16.49 -4.00
C ALA A 84 12.42 17.22 -2.69
N THR A 85 11.73 16.95 -1.57
CA THR A 85 12.03 17.54 -0.26
C THR A 85 13.08 16.76 0.53
N GLY A 86 13.51 15.59 0.01
CA GLY A 86 14.54 14.75 0.60
C GLY A 86 14.07 13.32 0.92
N PRO A 87 15.01 12.44 1.29
CA PRO A 87 14.71 11.03 1.53
C PRO A 87 13.80 10.83 2.75
N VAL A 88 12.94 9.81 2.69
CA VAL A 88 12.19 9.30 3.84
C VAL A 88 13.01 8.19 4.49
N GLU A 89 13.41 8.37 5.74
CA GLU A 89 14.19 7.37 6.47
C GLU A 89 13.30 6.31 7.14
N ASN A 90 13.85 5.13 7.36
CA ASN A 90 13.17 4.06 8.09
C ASN A 90 13.14 4.38 9.60
N PRO A 91 11.96 4.47 10.24
CA PRO A 91 11.87 4.76 11.67
C PRO A 91 12.46 3.65 12.55
N ARG A 92 12.54 2.40 12.03
CA ARG A 92 13.17 1.28 12.75
C ARG A 92 14.70 1.30 12.65
N LYS A 93 15.26 2.05 11.69
CA LYS A 93 16.70 2.16 11.49
C LYS A 93 17.05 3.44 10.73
N ALA A 94 17.43 4.48 11.47
CA ALA A 94 17.83 5.77 10.89
C ALA A 94 18.93 5.61 9.81
N GLY A 95 18.91 6.50 8.81
CA GLY A 95 19.81 6.47 7.66
C GLY A 95 19.58 5.32 6.68
N HIS A 96 18.55 4.48 6.86
CA HIS A 96 18.17 3.45 5.90
C HIS A 96 16.87 3.81 5.19
N THR A 97 16.66 3.22 4.00
CA THR A 97 15.43 3.43 3.24
C THR A 97 14.21 2.84 3.96
N SER A 98 13.09 3.57 3.90
CA SER A 98 11.76 3.08 4.31
C SER A 98 11.08 2.23 3.23
N GLY A 99 11.71 2.07 2.05
CA GLY A 99 11.08 1.52 0.85
C GLY A 99 10.11 2.52 0.21
N GLY A 100 9.61 2.26 -1.00
CA GLY A 100 8.68 3.16 -1.68
C GLY A 100 7.84 2.53 -2.78
N SER A 101 6.95 3.31 -3.43
CA SER A 101 6.83 4.75 -3.34
C SER A 101 5.94 5.29 -2.22
N SER A 102 5.21 4.44 -1.48
CA SER A 102 4.43 4.86 -0.30
C SER A 102 5.32 4.96 0.96
N SER A 103 6.49 5.59 0.80
CA SER A 103 7.58 5.63 1.78
C SER A 103 7.16 6.30 3.08
N GLY A 104 6.54 7.48 2.99
CA GLY A 104 5.98 8.19 4.12
C GLY A 104 4.89 7.39 4.81
N SER A 105 3.94 6.82 4.07
CA SER A 105 2.85 6.01 4.63
C SER A 105 3.39 4.84 5.47
N GLY A 106 4.38 4.12 4.96
CA GLY A 106 5.03 3.02 5.68
C GLY A 106 5.75 3.48 6.95
N ALA A 107 6.51 4.57 6.85
CA ALA A 107 7.25 5.13 7.98
C ALA A 107 6.31 5.66 9.09
N LEU A 108 5.20 6.31 8.75
CA LEU A 108 4.28 6.88 9.74
C LEU A 108 3.54 5.81 10.55
N VAL A 109 3.08 4.75 9.88
CA VAL A 109 2.45 3.61 10.56
C VAL A 109 3.48 2.91 11.44
N ALA A 110 4.68 2.64 10.93
CA ALA A 110 5.72 1.95 11.70
C ALA A 110 6.22 2.75 12.92
N ALA A 111 6.11 4.08 12.88
CA ALA A 111 6.42 4.97 13.99
C ALA A 111 5.26 5.17 14.97
N GLY A 112 4.06 4.63 14.69
CA GLY A 112 2.85 4.85 15.50
C GLY A 112 2.29 6.28 15.42
N GLU A 113 2.71 7.08 14.43
CA GLU A 113 2.19 8.43 14.24
C GLU A 113 0.75 8.43 13.70
N VAL A 114 0.36 7.37 13.00
CA VAL A 114 -1.02 7.11 12.54
C VAL A 114 -1.38 5.64 12.74
N ASP A 115 -2.68 5.36 12.85
CA ASP A 115 -3.18 3.99 13.01
C ASP A 115 -3.21 3.25 11.67
N MET A 116 -3.49 3.98 10.59
CA MET A 116 -3.60 3.44 9.24
C MET A 116 -3.10 4.46 8.21
N ALA A 117 -2.73 4.00 7.03
CA ALA A 117 -2.41 4.87 5.90
C ALA A 117 -2.90 4.29 4.57
N ILE A 118 -3.21 5.19 3.63
CA ILE A 118 -3.38 4.82 2.22
C ILE A 118 -2.01 4.79 1.54
N GLY A 119 -1.78 3.76 0.73
CA GLY A 119 -0.69 3.69 -0.22
C GLY A 119 -1.18 3.50 -1.65
N GLY A 120 -0.28 3.66 -2.60
CA GLY A 120 -0.47 3.30 -4.02
C GLY A 120 0.58 2.27 -4.44
N ASP A 121 0.22 1.31 -5.30
CA ASP A 121 1.08 0.18 -5.71
C ASP A 121 0.96 -0.11 -7.21
N GLN A 122 2.01 0.27 -7.94
CA GLN A 122 2.15 -0.01 -9.38
C GLN A 122 3.07 -1.20 -9.64
N GLY A 123 4.18 -1.28 -8.90
CA GLY A 123 5.17 -2.35 -9.00
C GLY A 123 5.60 -2.92 -7.65
N GLY A 124 4.88 -2.62 -6.57
CA GLY A 124 5.24 -2.98 -5.19
C GLY A 124 5.09 -1.85 -4.18
N SER A 125 4.59 -0.68 -4.58
CA SER A 125 4.71 0.54 -3.78
C SER A 125 3.87 0.60 -2.50
N ILE A 126 3.00 -0.38 -2.21
CA ILE A 126 2.42 -0.61 -0.88
C ILE A 126 3.26 -1.66 -0.14
N ARG A 127 3.57 -2.76 -0.81
CA ARG A 127 4.20 -3.96 -0.21
C ARG A 127 5.68 -3.76 0.16
N ILE A 128 6.45 -3.06 -0.66
CA ILE A 128 7.87 -2.77 -0.43
C ILE A 128 8.05 -1.91 0.84
N PRO A 129 7.43 -0.73 0.97
CA PRO A 129 7.59 0.05 2.20
C PRO A 129 7.00 -0.65 3.42
N ALA A 130 5.93 -1.43 3.27
CA ALA A 130 5.41 -2.23 4.36
C ALA A 130 6.41 -3.29 4.86
N SER A 131 7.07 -4.01 3.94
CA SER A 131 8.11 -4.97 4.27
C SER A 131 9.32 -4.31 4.94
N PHE A 132 9.78 -3.18 4.41
CA PHE A 132 10.98 -2.49 4.92
C PHE A 132 10.72 -1.84 6.28
N CYS A 133 9.53 -1.30 6.48
CA CYS A 133 9.12 -0.69 7.75
C CYS A 133 8.50 -1.70 8.73
N GLY A 134 8.42 -3.00 8.40
CA GLY A 134 7.89 -4.04 9.29
C GLY A 134 6.45 -3.78 9.72
N ILE A 135 5.56 -3.53 8.75
CA ILE A 135 4.11 -3.36 8.92
C ILE A 135 3.37 -4.20 7.87
N VAL A 136 2.04 -4.17 7.88
CA VAL A 136 1.20 -4.85 6.87
C VAL A 136 0.83 -3.86 5.75
N GLY A 137 0.99 -4.30 4.50
CA GLY A 137 0.55 -3.57 3.32
C GLY A 137 -0.13 -4.50 2.34
N MET A 138 -1.37 -4.19 1.97
CA MET A 138 -2.15 -5.00 1.04
C MET A 138 -2.30 -4.26 -0.29
N LYS A 139 -1.82 -4.89 -1.36
CA LYS A 139 -2.19 -4.51 -2.74
C LYS A 139 -3.42 -5.33 -3.11
N PRO A 140 -4.63 -4.73 -3.18
CA PRO A 140 -5.84 -5.47 -3.47
C PRO A 140 -5.85 -6.02 -4.91
N THR A 141 -6.88 -6.80 -5.24
CA THR A 141 -7.21 -7.14 -6.63
C THR A 141 -7.36 -5.86 -7.45
N HIS A 142 -6.86 -5.85 -8.69
CA HIS A 142 -6.97 -4.69 -9.58
C HIS A 142 -8.44 -4.30 -9.77
N GLY A 143 -8.74 -3.00 -9.67
CA GLY A 143 -10.11 -2.48 -9.70
C GLY A 143 -10.95 -2.67 -8.42
N LEU A 144 -10.49 -3.41 -7.40
CA LEU A 144 -11.28 -3.61 -6.18
C LEU A 144 -11.48 -2.32 -5.38
N VAL A 145 -10.40 -1.57 -5.19
CA VAL A 145 -10.41 -0.23 -4.60
C VAL A 145 -10.35 0.79 -5.74
N PRO A 146 -11.27 1.77 -5.81
CA PRO A 146 -11.28 2.76 -6.88
C PRO A 146 -10.05 3.66 -6.79
N TYR A 147 -9.51 4.01 -7.95
CA TYR A 147 -8.37 4.90 -8.11
C TYR A 147 -8.78 6.36 -8.42
N THR A 148 -10.07 6.65 -8.43
CA THR A 148 -10.62 7.99 -8.66
C THR A 148 -10.07 9.02 -7.68
N GLY A 149 -9.52 10.11 -8.21
CA GLY A 149 -8.88 11.18 -7.44
C GLY A 149 -7.48 10.84 -6.91
N ILE A 150 -6.85 9.78 -7.42
CA ILE A 150 -5.45 9.46 -7.15
C ILE A 150 -4.66 9.68 -8.44
N MET A 151 -3.49 10.34 -8.37
CA MET A 151 -2.68 10.60 -9.56
C MET A 151 -2.28 9.26 -10.24
N PRO A 152 -2.66 9.05 -11.51
CA PRO A 152 -2.35 7.83 -12.24
C PRO A 152 -0.89 7.77 -12.65
N ILE A 153 -0.37 6.55 -12.79
CA ILE A 153 0.86 6.30 -13.55
C ILE A 153 0.48 5.54 -14.83
N GLU A 154 -0.09 4.35 -14.69
CA GLU A 154 -0.48 3.51 -15.81
C GLU A 154 -1.72 2.69 -15.40
N MET A 155 -2.80 2.81 -16.16
CA MET A 155 -4.14 2.40 -15.73
C MET A 155 -4.24 0.90 -15.44
N THR A 156 -3.49 0.07 -16.17
CA THR A 156 -3.56 -1.39 -16.04
C THR A 156 -2.83 -1.92 -14.81
N ILE A 157 -2.02 -1.09 -14.15
CA ILE A 157 -1.24 -1.46 -12.96
C ILE A 157 -1.45 -0.54 -11.75
N ASP A 158 -2.24 0.52 -11.86
CA ASP A 158 -2.58 1.37 -10.72
C ASP A 158 -3.44 0.63 -9.67
N HIS A 159 -2.96 0.59 -8.43
CA HIS A 159 -3.70 0.09 -7.28
C HIS A 159 -3.60 1.07 -6.11
N ALA A 160 -4.66 1.20 -5.32
CA ALA A 160 -4.65 1.82 -4.01
C ALA A 160 -5.00 0.78 -2.94
N GLY A 161 -4.50 0.95 -1.72
CA GLY A 161 -4.76 -0.03 -0.67
C GLY A 161 -4.25 0.37 0.72
N PRO A 162 -4.64 -0.42 1.73
CA PRO A 162 -4.36 -0.10 3.14
C PRO A 162 -2.96 -0.52 3.58
N MET A 163 -2.37 0.31 4.42
CA MET A 163 -1.13 0.07 5.16
C MET A 163 -1.41 0.25 6.65
N THR A 164 -1.11 -0.76 7.47
CA THR A 164 -1.53 -0.82 8.89
C THR A 164 -0.51 -1.61 9.72
N GLU A 165 -0.53 -1.46 11.05
CA GLU A 165 0.37 -2.22 11.92
C GLU A 165 0.06 -3.73 11.91
N GLY A 166 -1.22 -4.10 11.85
CA GLY A 166 -1.69 -5.49 11.88
C GLY A 166 -2.69 -5.84 10.78
N VAL A 167 -2.88 -7.15 10.56
CA VAL A 167 -3.75 -7.71 9.52
C VAL A 167 -5.24 -7.42 9.79
N ALA A 168 -5.66 -7.37 11.06
CA ALA A 168 -7.05 -7.09 11.41
C ALA A 168 -7.49 -5.69 10.98
N ASP A 169 -6.69 -4.67 11.32
CA ASP A 169 -6.91 -3.29 10.87
C ASP A 169 -6.77 -3.19 9.34
N ASN A 170 -5.90 -4.00 8.72
CA ASN A 170 -5.76 -4.03 7.26
C ASN A 170 -7.04 -4.52 6.56
N ALA A 171 -7.64 -5.61 7.07
CA ALA A 171 -8.88 -6.18 6.55
C ALA A 171 -10.06 -5.22 6.74
N LEU A 172 -10.19 -4.64 7.94
CA LEU A 172 -11.20 -3.61 8.24
C LEU A 172 -11.07 -2.41 7.29
N PHE A 173 -9.84 -1.94 7.08
CA PHE A 173 -9.63 -0.80 6.23
C PHE A 173 -9.92 -1.12 4.76
N LEU A 174 -9.53 -2.31 4.28
CA LEU A 174 -9.89 -2.76 2.94
C LEU A 174 -11.41 -2.83 2.74
N GLU A 175 -12.16 -3.28 3.76
CA GLU A 175 -13.63 -3.38 3.72
C GLU A 175 -14.30 -2.01 3.52
N VAL A 176 -13.76 -0.97 4.17
CA VAL A 176 -14.20 0.42 3.97
C VAL A 176 -13.83 0.95 2.59
N LEU A 177 -12.66 0.56 2.05
CA LEU A 177 -12.12 1.11 0.81
C LEU A 177 -12.66 0.44 -0.45
N ALA A 178 -13.04 -0.83 -0.39
CA ALA A 178 -13.40 -1.64 -1.55
C ALA A 178 -14.80 -1.31 -2.12
N GLY A 179 -14.98 -1.57 -3.41
CA GLY A 179 -16.28 -1.50 -4.09
C GLY A 179 -16.33 -0.50 -5.24
N PRO A 180 -17.31 -0.65 -6.15
CA PRO A 180 -17.45 0.21 -7.32
C PRO A 180 -17.77 1.65 -6.91
N ASP A 181 -17.24 2.62 -7.65
CA ASP A 181 -17.59 4.04 -7.50
C ASP A 181 -18.33 4.63 -8.72
N GLY A 182 -18.36 3.90 -9.84
CA GLY A 182 -19.02 4.33 -11.07
C GLY A 182 -18.24 5.37 -11.88
N LEU A 183 -17.00 5.67 -11.50
CA LEU A 183 -16.15 6.69 -12.10
C LEU A 183 -14.84 6.10 -12.65
N ASP A 184 -14.26 5.12 -11.96
CA ASP A 184 -12.97 4.54 -12.32
C ASP A 184 -13.11 3.44 -13.40
N PRO A 185 -12.58 3.65 -14.63
CA PRO A 185 -12.67 2.67 -15.71
C PRO A 185 -11.89 1.37 -15.44
N ARG A 186 -11.06 1.32 -14.39
CA ARG A 186 -10.34 0.10 -13.97
C ARG A 186 -11.27 -0.91 -13.30
N GLN A 187 -12.44 -0.47 -12.82
CA GLN A 187 -13.36 -1.30 -12.06
C GLN A 187 -14.23 -2.15 -12.99
N VAL A 188 -13.92 -3.44 -13.08
CA VAL A 188 -14.67 -4.42 -13.86
C VAL A 188 -15.13 -5.54 -12.94
N ASP A 189 -16.43 -5.84 -12.95
CA ASP A 189 -17.06 -6.94 -12.18
C ASP A 189 -16.62 -6.99 -10.70
N VAL A 190 -16.54 -5.82 -10.05
CA VAL A 190 -16.05 -5.68 -8.68
C VAL A 190 -16.92 -6.47 -7.70
N ARG A 191 -16.28 -7.35 -6.93
CA ARG A 191 -16.90 -8.12 -5.85
C ARG A 191 -16.26 -7.77 -4.52
N THR A 192 -17.08 -7.38 -3.56
CA THR A 192 -16.67 -7.07 -2.19
C THR A 192 -17.17 -8.13 -1.23
N GLU A 193 -16.45 -8.32 -0.13
CA GLU A 193 -16.77 -9.26 0.93
C GLU A 193 -16.50 -8.59 2.28
N ALA A 194 -17.06 -9.13 3.36
CA ALA A 194 -16.73 -8.72 4.71
C ALA A 194 -15.39 -9.35 5.13
N TYR A 195 -14.27 -8.76 4.69
CA TYR A 195 -12.93 -9.35 4.85
C TYR A 195 -12.56 -9.60 6.31
N THR A 196 -13.15 -8.83 7.23
CA THR A 196 -12.97 -9.02 8.67
C THR A 196 -13.54 -10.34 9.18
N GLU A 197 -14.55 -10.92 8.54
CA GLU A 197 -15.15 -12.21 8.91
C GLU A 197 -14.20 -13.40 8.68
N ALA A 198 -13.18 -13.24 7.82
CA ALA A 198 -12.15 -14.24 7.59
C ALA A 198 -11.11 -14.32 8.73
N LEU A 199 -11.05 -13.31 9.61
CA LEU A 199 -10.06 -13.26 10.68
C LEU A 199 -10.31 -14.39 11.70
N GLY A 200 -9.24 -15.07 12.10
CA GLY A 200 -9.30 -16.16 13.08
C GLY A 200 -9.89 -17.47 12.56
N GLN A 201 -10.30 -17.54 11.29
CA GLN A 201 -10.70 -18.80 10.67
C GLN A 201 -9.51 -19.75 10.55
N SER A 202 -9.80 -21.05 10.65
CA SER A 202 -8.78 -22.09 10.48
C SER A 202 -8.23 -22.09 9.05
N ILE A 203 -6.92 -22.30 8.93
CA ILE A 203 -6.26 -22.53 7.64
C ILE A 203 -6.05 -24.03 7.36
N GLU A 204 -6.64 -24.90 8.19
CA GLU A 204 -6.55 -26.34 8.02
C GLU A 204 -7.05 -26.77 6.64
N GLY A 205 -6.24 -27.57 5.94
CA GLY A 205 -6.56 -28.05 4.59
C GLY A 205 -6.27 -27.05 3.47
N LEU A 206 -5.93 -25.78 3.76
CA LEU A 206 -5.49 -24.85 2.73
C LEU A 206 -4.19 -25.32 2.08
N ARG A 207 -4.06 -25.06 0.78
CA ARG A 207 -2.84 -25.35 0.01
C ARG A 207 -2.07 -24.06 -0.22
N ILE A 208 -0.83 -24.01 0.25
CA ILE A 208 0.06 -22.85 0.12
C ILE A 208 1.20 -23.23 -0.82
N GLY A 209 1.31 -22.53 -1.95
CA GLY A 209 2.39 -22.69 -2.91
C GLY A 209 3.55 -21.73 -2.64
N VAL A 210 4.72 -22.26 -2.30
CA VAL A 210 5.96 -21.48 -2.21
C VAL A 210 6.59 -21.42 -3.61
N VAL A 211 6.53 -20.25 -4.25
CA VAL A 211 7.03 -20.06 -5.62
C VAL A 211 8.55 -20.08 -5.62
N SER A 212 9.13 -21.10 -6.25
CA SER A 212 10.58 -21.36 -6.22
C SER A 212 11.37 -20.23 -6.88
N GLU A 213 10.85 -19.66 -7.95
CA GLU A 213 11.43 -18.54 -8.68
C GLU A 213 11.40 -17.22 -7.87
N GLY A 214 10.76 -17.17 -6.70
CA GLY A 214 10.77 -16.02 -5.81
C GLY A 214 12.01 -15.91 -4.91
N PHE A 215 12.91 -16.91 -4.94
CA PHE A 215 14.08 -17.03 -4.07
C PHE A 215 15.37 -17.17 -4.89
N GLY A 216 16.52 -16.89 -4.27
CA GLY A 216 17.84 -17.15 -4.85
C GLY A 216 18.19 -16.24 -6.03
N HIS A 217 17.63 -15.03 -6.07
CA HIS A 217 17.91 -14.08 -7.15
C HIS A 217 19.37 -13.59 -7.09
N ALA A 218 19.95 -13.24 -8.23
CA ALA A 218 21.34 -12.76 -8.30
C ALA A 218 21.59 -11.50 -7.45
N ILE A 219 20.57 -10.65 -7.28
CA ILE A 219 20.59 -9.47 -6.41
C ILE A 219 19.63 -9.72 -5.25
N SER A 220 20.09 -10.50 -4.27
CA SER A 220 19.34 -10.81 -3.06
C SER A 220 20.28 -10.98 -1.87
N MET A 221 19.71 -10.98 -0.66
CA MET A 221 20.41 -11.40 0.54
C MET A 221 19.92 -12.79 0.92
N PRO A 222 20.76 -13.85 0.87
CA PRO A 222 20.32 -15.21 1.18
C PRO A 222 19.68 -15.38 2.57
N ALA A 223 20.06 -14.52 3.52
CA ALA A 223 19.47 -14.50 4.85
C ALA A 223 17.98 -14.09 4.86
N VAL A 224 17.55 -13.22 3.93
CA VAL A 224 16.14 -12.82 3.80
C VAL A 224 15.32 -13.98 3.25
N ASP A 225 15.82 -14.62 2.19
CA ASP A 225 15.23 -15.82 1.60
C ASP A 225 15.06 -16.93 2.63
N ALA A 226 16.12 -17.24 3.39
CA ALA A 226 16.09 -18.24 4.44
C ALA A 226 15.09 -17.89 5.56
N CYS A 227 14.97 -16.60 5.92
CA CYS A 227 14.02 -16.13 6.92
C CYS A 227 12.56 -16.34 6.48
N VAL A 228 12.24 -16.00 5.23
CA VAL A 228 10.89 -16.21 4.65
C VAL A 228 10.60 -17.70 4.53
N ASP A 229 11.54 -18.50 4.05
CA ASP A 229 11.38 -19.94 3.91
C ASP A 229 11.14 -20.64 5.25
N ALA A 230 11.79 -20.16 6.31
CA ALA A 230 11.61 -20.63 7.68
C ALA A 230 10.20 -20.39 8.27
N ALA A 231 9.35 -19.59 7.61
CA ALA A 231 7.95 -19.46 7.99
C ALA A 231 7.09 -20.69 7.60
N THR A 232 7.54 -21.49 6.62
CA THR A 232 6.81 -22.64 6.09
C THR A 232 6.32 -23.63 7.17
N PRO A 233 7.18 -24.11 8.10
CA PRO A 233 6.75 -25.06 9.12
C PRO A 233 5.68 -24.53 10.07
N SER A 234 5.56 -23.20 10.21
CA SER A 234 4.51 -22.58 11.04
C SER A 234 3.14 -22.77 10.41
N PHE A 235 3.01 -22.66 9.08
CA PHE A 235 1.75 -22.91 8.38
C PHE A 235 1.36 -24.39 8.39
N GLU A 236 2.33 -25.30 8.27
CA GLU A 236 2.08 -26.74 8.35
C GLU A 236 1.57 -27.16 9.74
N LYS A 237 2.14 -26.60 10.82
CA LYS A 237 1.66 -26.81 12.19
C LYS A 237 0.23 -26.32 12.41
N LEU A 238 -0.21 -25.34 11.64
CA LEU A 238 -1.58 -24.81 11.65
C LEU A 238 -2.53 -25.61 10.73
N GLY A 239 -2.08 -26.71 10.13
CA GLY A 239 -2.90 -27.62 9.33
C GLY A 239 -2.93 -27.33 7.83
N ALA A 240 -2.17 -26.34 7.35
CA ALA A 240 -2.04 -26.09 5.92
C ALA A 240 -1.10 -27.11 5.25
N ARG A 241 -1.28 -27.34 3.96
CA ARG A 241 -0.37 -28.12 3.11
C ARG A 241 0.52 -27.15 2.34
N VAL A 242 1.81 -27.14 2.65
CA VAL A 242 2.77 -26.24 2.00
C VAL A 242 3.61 -27.02 0.99
N GLU A 243 3.65 -26.56 -0.25
CA GLU A 243 4.40 -27.21 -1.32
C GLU A 243 5.22 -26.17 -2.09
N ARG A 244 6.47 -26.49 -2.43
CA ARG A 244 7.21 -25.70 -3.41
C ARG A 244 6.68 -25.96 -4.81
N ILE A 245 6.40 -24.90 -5.53
CA ILE A 245 5.93 -24.95 -6.91
C ILE A 245 6.85 -24.12 -7.80
N SER A 246 6.91 -24.48 -9.08
CA SER A 246 7.64 -23.72 -10.11
C SER A 246 6.63 -22.96 -10.97
N ILE A 247 6.90 -21.67 -11.14
CA ILE A 247 6.21 -20.77 -12.05
C ILE A 247 7.30 -20.04 -12.85
N PRO A 248 7.84 -20.62 -13.93
CA PRO A 248 8.98 -20.03 -14.66
C PRO A 248 8.69 -18.62 -15.20
N MET A 249 7.43 -18.33 -15.55
CA MET A 249 6.98 -17.01 -15.96
C MET A 249 7.14 -15.93 -14.89
N HIS A 250 7.27 -16.28 -13.61
CA HIS A 250 7.52 -15.32 -12.53
C HIS A 250 8.77 -14.46 -12.82
N LEU A 251 9.84 -15.08 -13.34
CA LEU A 251 11.08 -14.38 -13.71
C LEU A 251 10.92 -13.46 -14.93
N GLN A 252 9.91 -13.69 -15.76
CA GLN A 252 9.58 -12.84 -16.91
C GLN A 252 8.69 -11.65 -16.51
N GLY A 253 7.98 -11.76 -15.38
CA GLY A 253 7.06 -10.75 -14.87
C GLY A 253 7.64 -9.34 -14.83
N PRO A 254 8.83 -9.11 -14.25
CA PRO A 254 9.46 -7.79 -14.23
C PRO A 254 9.70 -7.20 -15.63
N ALA A 255 10.09 -8.02 -16.61
CA ALA A 255 10.34 -7.55 -17.98
C ALA A 255 9.03 -7.17 -18.69
N ILE A 256 7.99 -8.00 -18.55
CA ILE A 256 6.65 -7.72 -19.09
C ILE A 256 6.08 -6.46 -18.45
N TRP A 257 6.13 -6.38 -17.12
CA TRP A 257 5.68 -5.22 -16.36
C TRP A 257 6.44 -3.95 -16.77
N SER A 258 7.77 -4.02 -16.94
CA SER A 258 8.58 -2.88 -17.36
C SER A 258 8.18 -2.36 -18.74
N GLY A 259 7.85 -3.27 -19.66
CA GLY A 259 7.33 -2.90 -20.98
C GLY A 259 6.00 -2.15 -20.95
N ILE A 260 5.21 -2.29 -19.87
CA ILE A 260 3.96 -1.58 -19.66
C ILE A 260 4.19 -0.30 -18.84
N GLY A 261 4.78 -0.44 -17.65
CA GLY A 261 4.92 0.64 -16.67
C GLY A 261 5.88 1.77 -17.08
N PHE A 262 6.80 1.52 -18.01
CA PHE A 262 7.67 2.55 -18.58
C PHE A 262 7.24 3.00 -19.99
N ALA A 263 6.25 2.35 -20.61
CA ALA A 263 5.76 2.78 -21.90
C ALA A 263 4.95 4.08 -21.75
N GLY A 264 5.59 5.21 -22.06
CA GLY A 264 4.99 6.55 -21.96
C GLY A 264 5.56 7.45 -20.87
N LEU A 265 6.58 6.98 -20.13
CA LEU A 265 7.42 7.81 -19.24
C LEU A 265 8.64 8.38 -19.97
#